data_AF-A0A433VC10-F1
#
_entry.id   AF-A0A433VC10-F1
#
_cell.length_a   1.000
_cell.length_b   1.000
_cell.length_c   1.000
_cell.angle_alpha   90.00
_cell.angle_beta   90.00
_cell.angle_gamma   90.00
#
_symmetry.space_group_name_H-M   'P 1'
#
loop_
_entity.id
_entity.type
_entity.pdbx_description
1 polymer ?
#
loop_
_entity_poly.entity_id
_entity_poly.type
_entity_poly.pdbx_seq_one_letter_code
_entity_poly.pdbx_strand_id
1 'polypeptide(L)'
;MTTTFASATYAQQHQLNPNPTTHIETSTLEYLHTAFLLYEYKINYSKRDYKIQLEICGWNKGSDEEKRALKIGQYFQDFVNCPQQLAPIPVTILLKLCSKEYRPIIDLITNYPPGGLTCEIVLNLIEERKALINAQKEEELKPKKEEKPNIWRRAPSSGARYCQFPPVWENDERTGVLTQRLIDEYGMIPQSILREAVADYYAKITQTLEESQNEASESIVVPEAETSPSSEILAAEISEAIQEDSSVVEPEQIITPEVESVSNHSNHQEDNTLTENVTVAPSAEEQETLVLIEKLESATSYYQIRSALYRHQSVKDTAWELLSEPEKSRIEELLPQQVKALNKARESNLILDYYELETGSFQIFIEGEDRPVNVSKSSVVSWLSEQERINSMTV
;
A
#
# COMPACT_ATOMS: atom_id res chain seq x y z
N MET A 1 -1.39 43.90 39.20
CA MET A 1 -2.70 43.55 38.59
C MET A 1 -2.41 42.70 37.38
N THR A 2 -2.49 41.39 37.52
CA THR A 2 -2.21 40.40 36.47
C THR A 2 -3.54 39.77 36.07
N THR A 3 -4.14 40.30 35.01
CA THR A 3 -5.33 39.73 34.36
C THR A 3 -4.90 38.60 33.44
N THR A 4 -5.03 37.37 33.93
CA THR A 4 -4.96 36.15 33.13
C THR A 4 -6.22 36.08 32.28
N PHE A 5 -6.13 36.38 30.99
CA PHE A 5 -7.19 36.08 30.03
C PHE A 5 -7.26 34.55 29.87
N ALA A 6 -8.21 33.90 30.55
CA ALA A 6 -8.56 32.52 30.26
C ALA A 6 -9.18 32.50 28.84
N SER A 7 -8.42 31.99 27.87
CA SER A 7 -8.90 31.76 26.52
C SER A 7 -10.12 30.84 26.57
N ALA A 8 -11.21 31.22 25.89
CA ALA A 8 -12.41 30.39 25.82
C ALA A 8 -12.09 29.04 25.15
N THR A 9 -12.67 27.95 25.66
CA THR A 9 -12.50 26.59 25.09
C THR A 9 -13.10 26.50 23.69
N TYR A 10 -12.63 25.58 22.84
CA TYR A 10 -13.09 25.44 21.46
C TYR A 10 -14.62 25.30 21.34
N ALA A 11 -15.22 24.49 22.21
CA ALA A 11 -16.67 24.29 22.27
C ALA A 11 -17.42 25.60 22.57
N GLN A 12 -16.86 26.47 23.42
CA GLN A 12 -17.44 27.78 23.74
C GLN A 12 -17.30 28.77 22.58
N GLN A 13 -16.18 28.73 21.85
CA GLN A 13 -15.93 29.61 20.71
C GLN A 13 -16.88 29.34 19.53
N HIS A 14 -17.23 28.07 19.32
CA HIS A 14 -18.08 27.64 18.20
C HIS A 14 -19.53 27.30 18.58
N GLN A 15 -19.93 27.50 19.85
CA GLN A 15 -21.27 27.20 20.37
C GLN A 15 -21.69 25.74 20.14
N LEU A 16 -20.74 24.81 20.34
CA LEU A 16 -20.93 23.38 20.07
C LEU A 16 -21.24 22.61 21.35
N ASN A 17 -21.84 21.43 21.18
CA ASN A 17 -21.93 20.47 22.27
C ASN A 17 -20.50 20.04 22.66
N PRO A 18 -20.13 20.06 23.95
CA PRO A 18 -18.83 19.57 24.41
C PRO A 18 -18.65 18.06 24.19
N ASN A 19 -19.69 17.34 23.78
CA ASN A 19 -19.58 15.94 23.40
C ASN A 19 -19.13 15.77 21.92
N PRO A 20 -17.93 15.24 21.64
CA PRO A 20 -17.45 14.99 20.28
C PRO A 20 -18.26 13.93 19.51
N THR A 21 -19.15 13.16 20.14
CA THR A 21 -19.83 12.01 19.49
C THR A 21 -21.07 12.38 18.72
N THR A 22 -21.67 13.53 19.04
CA THR A 22 -22.95 13.95 18.46
C THR A 22 -22.82 14.45 17.01
N HIS A 23 -21.64 14.34 16.42
CA HIS A 23 -21.20 15.12 15.26
C HIS A 23 -20.48 14.28 14.19
N ILE A 24 -20.39 12.96 14.32
CA ILE A 24 -19.56 12.16 13.41
C ILE A 24 -20.25 11.72 12.12
N GLU A 25 -21.58 11.64 12.10
CA GLU A 25 -22.30 10.89 11.06
C GLU A 25 -23.02 11.78 10.04
N THR A 26 -23.05 13.11 10.23
CA THR A 26 -23.95 14.00 9.48
C THR A 26 -23.25 14.93 8.48
N SER A 27 -22.02 15.39 8.73
CA SER A 27 -21.25 16.19 7.75
C SER A 27 -19.75 16.27 8.04
N THR A 28 -18.95 16.61 7.02
CA THR A 28 -17.50 16.88 7.20
C THR A 28 -17.25 17.96 8.25
N LEU A 29 -18.08 19.01 8.29
CA LEU A 29 -17.92 20.11 9.25
C LEU A 29 -18.04 19.63 10.70
N GLU A 30 -19.03 18.78 10.97
CA GLU A 30 -19.22 18.21 12.30
C GLU A 30 -18.09 17.24 12.68
N TYR A 31 -17.57 16.49 11.71
CA TYR A 31 -16.36 15.69 11.89
C TYR A 31 -15.12 16.55 12.21
N LEU A 32 -14.96 17.70 11.54
CA LEU A 32 -13.89 18.66 11.84
C LEU A 32 -13.99 19.17 13.28
N HIS A 33 -15.17 19.58 13.71
CA HIS A 33 -15.41 20.03 15.07
C HIS A 33 -15.04 18.96 16.10
N THR A 34 -15.44 17.72 15.82
CA THR A 34 -15.09 16.55 16.62
C THR A 34 -13.58 16.33 16.68
N ALA A 35 -12.90 16.39 15.54
CA ALA A 35 -11.46 16.21 15.44
C ALA A 35 -10.68 17.27 16.23
N PHE A 36 -11.09 18.54 16.14
CA PHE A 36 -10.47 19.64 16.87
C PHE A 36 -10.70 19.55 18.38
N LEU A 37 -11.93 19.22 18.80
CA LEU A 37 -12.28 19.05 20.21
C LEU A 37 -11.53 17.86 20.85
N LEU A 38 -11.45 16.73 20.14
CA LEU A 38 -10.69 15.56 20.60
C LEU A 38 -9.20 15.84 20.71
N TYR A 39 -8.65 16.63 19.77
CA TYR A 39 -7.25 17.02 19.82
C TYR A 39 -6.96 17.98 20.98
N GLU A 40 -7.85 18.95 21.23
CA GLU A 40 -7.77 19.82 22.42
C GLU A 40 -7.80 18.98 23.71
N TYR A 41 -8.68 17.98 23.79
CA TYR A 41 -8.76 17.09 24.95
C TYR A 41 -7.49 16.26 25.13
N LYS A 42 -6.90 15.77 24.04
CA LYS A 42 -5.64 15.02 24.10
C LYS A 42 -4.47 15.87 24.60
N ILE A 43 -4.45 17.17 24.28
CA ILE A 43 -3.39 18.09 24.74
C ILE A 43 -3.61 18.49 26.19
N ASN A 44 -4.85 18.79 26.58
CA ASN A 44 -5.14 19.43 27.87
C ASN A 44 -5.34 18.44 29.03
N TYR A 45 -5.68 17.18 28.76
CA TYR A 45 -5.92 16.17 29.80
C TYR A 45 -4.76 15.18 29.94
N SER A 46 -4.59 14.65 31.15
CA SER A 46 -3.64 13.55 31.38
C SER A 46 -4.09 12.28 30.64
N LYS A 47 -3.17 11.33 30.38
CA LYS A 47 -3.49 10.07 29.67
C LYS A 47 -4.63 9.27 30.32
N ARG A 48 -4.80 9.40 31.65
CA ARG A 48 -5.87 8.75 32.42
C ARG A 48 -7.18 9.51 32.28
N ASP A 49 -7.15 10.83 32.45
CA ASP A 49 -8.34 11.68 32.37
C ASP A 49 -8.91 11.70 30.94
N TYR A 50 -8.04 11.71 29.93
CA TYR A 50 -8.45 11.59 28.53
C TYR A 50 -9.20 10.28 28.26
N LYS A 51 -8.76 9.15 28.86
CA LYS A 51 -9.44 7.87 28.72
C LYS A 51 -10.84 7.92 29.34
N ILE A 52 -10.96 8.52 30.52
CA ILE A 52 -12.23 8.69 31.22
C ILE A 52 -13.18 9.59 30.40
N GLN A 53 -12.67 10.68 29.82
CA GLN A 53 -13.47 11.54 28.95
C GLN A 53 -13.94 10.83 27.68
N LEU A 54 -13.08 10.04 27.02
CA LEU A 54 -13.49 9.24 25.87
C LEU A 54 -14.61 8.25 26.24
N GLU A 55 -14.50 7.58 27.38
CA GLU A 55 -15.50 6.63 27.87
C GLU A 55 -16.84 7.31 28.19
N ILE A 56 -16.81 8.49 28.83
CA ILE A 56 -18.01 9.31 29.10
C ILE A 56 -18.68 9.77 27.81
N CYS A 57 -17.90 10.13 26.81
CA CYS A 57 -18.42 10.53 25.50
C CYS A 57 -18.96 9.31 24.72
N GLY A 58 -18.48 8.09 24.99
CA GLY A 58 -18.87 6.88 24.26
C GLY A 58 -17.92 6.53 23.11
N TRP A 59 -16.67 7.03 23.14
CA TRP A 59 -15.61 6.62 22.23
C TRP A 59 -14.78 5.49 22.81
N ASN A 60 -14.50 4.50 21.96
CA ASN A 60 -13.54 3.46 22.28
C ASN A 60 -12.12 3.97 22.04
N LYS A 61 -11.34 4.04 23.12
CA LYS A 61 -9.92 4.41 23.05
C LYS A 61 -9.17 3.41 22.16
N GLY A 62 -8.42 3.92 21.18
CA GLY A 62 -7.69 3.14 20.20
C GLY A 62 -8.52 2.70 18.99
N SER A 63 -9.78 3.13 18.89
CA SER A 63 -10.57 2.93 17.68
C SER A 63 -9.92 3.63 16.49
N ASP A 64 -10.14 3.08 15.30
CA ASP A 64 -9.58 3.68 14.09
C ASP A 64 -10.18 5.05 13.80
N GLU A 65 -11.42 5.29 14.23
CA GLU A 65 -12.04 6.60 14.17
C GLU A 65 -11.33 7.61 15.07
N GLU A 66 -10.94 7.24 16.30
CA GLU A 66 -10.21 8.15 17.22
C GLU A 66 -8.87 8.54 16.61
N LYS A 67 -8.16 7.55 16.07
CA LYS A 67 -6.87 7.80 15.42
C LYS A 67 -7.04 8.72 14.20
N ARG A 68 -8.09 8.52 13.40
CA ARG A 68 -8.40 9.37 12.22
C ARG A 68 -8.72 10.80 12.64
N ALA A 69 -9.63 10.99 13.59
CA ALA A 69 -10.04 12.30 14.07
C ALA A 69 -8.87 13.05 14.73
N LEU A 70 -8.08 12.37 15.58
CA LEU A 70 -6.89 12.96 16.19
C LEU A 70 -5.84 13.35 15.15
N LYS A 71 -5.70 12.56 14.08
CA LYS A 71 -4.77 12.88 13.00
C LYS A 71 -5.20 14.15 12.26
N ILE A 72 -6.48 14.25 11.88
CA ILE A 72 -7.01 15.48 11.28
C ILE A 72 -6.82 16.68 12.22
N GLY A 73 -7.22 16.54 13.48
CA GLY A 73 -7.06 17.58 14.48
C GLY A 73 -5.61 18.05 14.56
N GLN A 74 -4.64 17.14 14.64
CA GLN A 74 -3.23 17.47 14.70
C GLN A 74 -2.69 18.23 13.48
N TYR A 75 -3.06 17.80 12.27
CA TYR A 75 -2.45 18.32 11.04
C TYR A 75 -3.11 19.61 10.53
N PHE A 76 -4.37 19.87 10.88
CA PHE A 76 -5.12 21.05 10.42
C PHE A 76 -5.34 22.09 11.51
N GLN A 77 -4.39 22.22 12.46
CA GLN A 77 -4.51 23.16 13.59
C GLN A 77 -4.70 24.63 13.17
N ASP A 78 -4.17 25.03 12.02
CA ASP A 78 -4.32 26.40 11.52
C ASP A 78 -5.78 26.74 11.15
N PHE A 79 -6.63 25.73 10.97
CA PHE A 79 -8.05 25.87 10.64
C PHE A 79 -8.97 25.78 11.86
N VAL A 80 -8.43 25.69 13.09
CA VAL A 80 -9.24 25.59 14.32
C VAL A 80 -10.25 26.75 14.38
N ASN A 81 -9.85 27.98 14.06
CA ASN A 81 -10.76 29.13 14.10
C ASN A 81 -11.72 29.23 12.89
N CYS A 82 -11.50 28.45 11.84
CA CYS A 82 -12.27 28.48 10.59
C CYS A 82 -12.54 27.09 10.00
N PRO A 83 -13.14 26.15 10.75
CA PRO A 83 -13.39 24.78 10.30
C PRO A 83 -14.30 24.72 9.07
N GLN A 84 -15.13 25.75 8.86
CA GLN A 84 -16.02 25.84 7.69
C GLN A 84 -15.25 25.92 6.37
N GLN A 85 -14.00 26.39 6.38
CA GLN A 85 -13.17 26.44 5.18
C GLN A 85 -12.78 25.03 4.68
N LEU A 86 -12.68 24.05 5.59
CA LEU A 86 -12.38 22.65 5.24
C LEU A 86 -13.64 21.81 5.00
N ALA A 87 -14.82 22.29 5.41
CA ALA A 87 -16.08 21.58 5.27
C ALA A 87 -16.42 21.10 3.83
N PRO A 88 -16.07 21.83 2.75
CA PRO A 88 -16.33 21.36 1.39
C PRO A 88 -15.50 20.13 0.98
N ILE A 89 -14.46 19.76 1.74
CA ILE A 89 -13.53 18.68 1.43
C ILE A 89 -13.94 17.42 2.20
N PRO A 90 -14.24 16.29 1.55
CA PRO A 90 -14.54 15.04 2.24
C PRO A 90 -13.45 14.60 3.23
N VAL A 91 -13.85 14.03 4.37
CA VAL A 91 -12.96 13.53 5.44
C VAL A 91 -11.89 12.57 4.90
N THR A 92 -12.24 11.74 3.93
CA THR A 92 -11.32 10.80 3.27
C THR A 92 -10.16 11.51 2.58
N ILE A 93 -10.42 12.66 1.96
CA ILE A 93 -9.39 13.48 1.32
C ILE A 93 -8.53 14.18 2.38
N LEU A 94 -9.14 14.74 3.43
CA LEU A 94 -8.40 15.34 4.53
C LEU A 94 -7.43 14.35 5.19
N LEU A 95 -7.86 13.10 5.39
CA LEU A 95 -7.00 12.03 5.91
C LEU A 95 -5.83 11.70 4.98
N LYS A 96 -6.05 11.73 3.66
CA LYS A 96 -5.01 11.52 2.66
C LYS A 96 -3.95 12.62 2.71
N LEU A 97 -4.35 13.87 2.89
CA LEU A 97 -3.44 15.01 3.04
C LEU A 97 -2.56 14.88 4.30
N CYS A 98 -3.03 14.19 5.34
CA CYS A 98 -2.25 13.93 6.56
C CYS A 98 -1.10 12.90 6.37
N SER A 99 -0.86 12.39 5.17
CA SER A 99 0.26 11.49 4.88
C SER A 99 1.53 12.28 4.53
N LYS A 100 2.69 11.64 4.70
CA LYS A 100 3.99 12.30 4.52
C LYS A 100 4.19 12.86 3.10
N GLU A 101 3.62 12.20 2.10
CA GLU A 101 3.77 12.53 0.68
C GLU A 101 3.01 13.80 0.27
N TYR A 102 1.83 14.00 0.88
CA TYR A 102 0.89 15.09 0.55
C TYR A 102 0.86 16.21 1.59
N ARG A 103 1.60 16.06 2.71
CA ARG A 103 1.71 17.09 3.76
C ARG A 103 1.99 18.51 3.23
N PRO A 104 2.85 18.74 2.22
CA PRO A 104 3.09 20.09 1.70
C PRO A 104 1.84 20.80 1.16
N ILE A 105 0.80 20.04 0.78
CA ILE A 105 -0.46 20.61 0.31
C ILE A 105 -1.21 21.30 1.45
N ILE A 106 -1.05 20.85 2.69
CA ILE A 106 -1.67 21.49 3.87
C ILE A 106 -1.19 22.93 4.02
N ASP A 107 0.12 23.15 3.83
CA ASP A 107 0.72 24.48 3.88
C ASP A 107 0.17 25.37 2.74
N LEU A 108 -0.05 24.80 1.56
CA LEU A 108 -0.62 25.53 0.41
C LEU A 108 -2.08 25.94 0.67
N ILE A 109 -2.93 25.04 1.14
CA ILE A 109 -4.36 25.34 1.37
C ILE A 109 -4.58 26.32 2.53
N THR A 110 -3.63 26.40 3.47
CA THR A 110 -3.68 27.36 4.59
C THR A 110 -3.60 28.81 4.08
N ASN A 111 -2.97 29.03 2.94
CA ASN A 111 -2.84 30.35 2.32
C ASN A 111 -4.04 30.74 1.43
N TYR A 112 -5.05 29.88 1.28
CA TYR A 112 -6.22 30.20 0.46
C TYR A 112 -7.17 31.16 1.18
N PRO A 113 -7.81 32.08 0.44
CA PRO A 113 -8.79 32.99 1.02
C PRO A 113 -10.01 32.23 1.57
N PRO A 114 -10.64 32.75 2.64
CA PRO A 114 -11.84 32.14 3.22
C PRO A 114 -12.95 31.97 2.17
N GLY A 115 -13.48 30.74 2.05
CA GLY A 115 -14.56 30.41 1.11
C GLY A 115 -14.13 30.18 -0.36
N GLY A 116 -12.85 30.35 -0.69
CA GLY A 116 -12.32 30.05 -2.03
C GLY A 116 -11.81 28.61 -2.19
N LEU A 117 -11.70 27.86 -1.10
CA LEU A 117 -11.19 26.49 -1.11
C LEU A 117 -12.32 25.51 -1.46
N THR A 118 -12.16 24.77 -2.56
CA THR A 118 -13.10 23.74 -3.00
C THR A 118 -12.43 22.37 -3.04
N CYS A 119 -13.23 21.30 -3.03
CA CYS A 119 -12.72 19.93 -3.14
C CYS A 119 -11.93 19.71 -4.44
N GLU A 120 -12.37 20.32 -5.54
CA GLU A 120 -11.71 20.21 -6.86
C GLU A 120 -10.29 20.80 -6.84
N ILE A 121 -10.10 21.95 -6.21
CA ILE A 121 -8.77 22.58 -6.07
C ILE A 121 -7.82 21.65 -5.31
N VAL A 122 -8.29 21.04 -4.23
CA VAL A 122 -7.48 20.11 -3.42
C VAL A 122 -7.15 18.84 -4.20
N LEU A 123 -8.08 18.31 -5.00
CA LEU A 123 -7.83 17.16 -5.87
C LEU A 123 -6.76 17.47 -6.93
N ASN A 124 -6.82 18.65 -7.56
CA ASN A 124 -5.80 19.08 -8.53
C ASN A 124 -4.42 19.19 -7.87
N LEU A 125 -4.32 19.79 -6.67
CA LEU A 125 -3.06 19.86 -5.92
C LEU A 125 -2.50 18.47 -5.57
N ILE A 126 -3.37 17.50 -5.28
CA ILE A 126 -2.97 16.10 -5.06
C ILE A 126 -2.41 15.48 -6.34
N GLU A 127 -3.03 15.74 -7.49
CA GLU A 127 -2.57 15.23 -8.79
C GLU A 127 -1.22 15.85 -9.20
N GLU A 128 -1.06 17.16 -9.06
CA GLU A 128 0.22 17.84 -9.29
C GLU A 128 1.32 17.28 -8.39
N ARG A 129 1.01 17.07 -7.10
CA ARG A 129 1.98 16.47 -6.17
C ARG A 129 2.34 15.04 -6.55
N LYS A 130 1.38 14.23 -7.01
CA LYS A 130 1.65 12.88 -7.53
C LYS A 130 2.59 12.92 -8.74
N ALA A 131 2.36 13.85 -9.68
CA ALA A 131 3.21 14.00 -10.85
C ALA A 131 4.66 14.35 -10.44
N LEU A 132 4.84 15.25 -9.47
CA LEU A 132 6.17 15.58 -8.94
C LEU A 132 6.86 14.38 -8.26
N ILE A 133 6.13 13.61 -7.46
CA ILE A 133 6.67 12.39 -6.83
C ILE A 133 7.11 11.38 -7.88
N ASN A 134 6.31 11.20 -8.93
CA ASN A 134 6.64 10.29 -10.03
C ASN A 134 7.86 10.78 -10.82
N ALA A 135 7.94 12.09 -11.12
CA ALA A 135 9.10 12.68 -11.79
C ALA A 135 10.39 12.57 -10.95
N GLN A 136 10.31 12.75 -9.63
CA GLN A 136 11.44 12.56 -8.72
C GLN A 136 11.92 11.10 -8.69
N LYS A 137 10.98 10.14 -8.65
CA LYS A 137 11.33 8.71 -8.73
C LYS A 137 11.98 8.38 -10.07
N GLU A 138 11.49 8.95 -11.16
CA GLU A 138 12.07 8.77 -12.50
C GLU A 138 13.47 9.41 -12.60
N GLU A 139 13.71 10.53 -11.93
CA GLU A 139 15.02 11.18 -11.86
C GLU A 139 16.00 10.44 -10.95
N GLU A 140 15.56 9.86 -9.84
CA GLU A 140 16.37 8.95 -9.01
C GLU A 140 16.76 7.66 -9.74
N LEU A 141 15.92 7.23 -10.70
CA LEU A 141 16.21 6.11 -11.59
C LEU A 141 17.18 6.48 -12.72
N LYS A 142 17.43 7.77 -12.98
CA LYS A 142 18.45 8.20 -13.93
C LYS A 142 19.84 8.05 -13.28
N PRO A 143 20.81 7.43 -13.98
CA PRO A 143 22.14 7.21 -13.41
C PRO A 143 22.80 8.56 -13.07
N LYS A 144 23.05 8.80 -11.77
CA LYS A 144 23.87 9.92 -11.30
C LYS A 144 25.25 9.80 -11.95
N LYS A 145 25.64 10.82 -12.71
CA LYS A 145 26.76 10.75 -13.66
C LYS A 145 28.18 10.67 -13.06
N GLU A 146 28.37 10.70 -11.74
CA GLU A 146 29.72 11.01 -11.21
C GLU A 146 30.23 10.17 -10.03
N GLU A 147 29.48 9.17 -9.55
CA GLU A 147 30.04 8.19 -8.60
C GLU A 147 30.34 6.88 -9.32
N LYS A 148 31.58 6.38 -9.19
CA LYS A 148 31.93 5.04 -9.70
C LYS A 148 30.90 4.04 -9.16
N PRO A 149 30.17 3.31 -10.01
CA PRO A 149 29.07 2.47 -9.57
C PRO A 149 29.59 1.42 -8.59
N ASN A 150 29.08 1.46 -7.36
CA ASN A 150 29.42 0.50 -6.32
C ASN A 150 28.31 -0.54 -6.20
N ILE A 151 28.63 -1.79 -6.53
CA ILE A 151 27.69 -2.93 -6.46
C ILE A 151 27.67 -3.61 -5.08
N TRP A 152 28.52 -3.21 -4.13
CA TRP A 152 28.58 -3.83 -2.81
C TRP A 152 27.52 -3.25 -1.86
N ARG A 153 26.87 -4.14 -1.11
CA ARG A 153 25.90 -3.82 -0.05
C ARG A 153 26.23 -4.61 1.22
N ARG A 154 25.65 -4.23 2.37
CA ARG A 154 25.74 -4.96 3.64
C ARG A 154 24.37 -5.51 4.02
N ALA A 155 24.31 -6.78 4.40
CA ALA A 155 23.10 -7.39 4.90
C ALA A 155 22.75 -6.83 6.30
N PRO A 156 21.54 -6.31 6.53
CA PRO A 156 21.16 -5.71 7.81
C PRO A 156 21.26 -6.66 9.01
N SER A 157 21.05 -7.97 8.78
CA SER A 157 20.99 -8.99 9.82
C SER A 157 22.34 -9.61 10.18
N SER A 158 23.27 -9.71 9.23
CA SER A 158 24.55 -10.43 9.42
C SER A 158 25.79 -9.55 9.27
N GLY A 159 25.63 -8.31 8.79
CA GLY A 159 26.76 -7.42 8.47
C GLY A 159 27.62 -7.88 7.29
N ALA A 160 27.34 -9.06 6.71
CA ALA A 160 28.07 -9.63 5.59
C ALA A 160 27.89 -8.79 4.32
N ARG A 161 28.96 -8.73 3.51
CA ARG A 161 28.93 -8.04 2.22
C ARG A 161 28.34 -8.95 1.15
N TYR A 162 27.46 -8.41 0.33
CA TYR A 162 26.97 -9.07 -0.88
C TYR A 162 26.99 -8.09 -2.05
N CYS A 163 27.08 -8.62 -3.27
CA CYS A 163 26.94 -7.81 -4.48
C CYS A 163 25.47 -7.75 -4.90
N GLN A 164 25.02 -6.56 -5.31
CA GLN A 164 23.71 -6.35 -5.90
C GLN A 164 23.88 -5.57 -7.19
N PHE A 165 23.50 -6.21 -8.30
CA PHE A 165 23.44 -5.56 -9.60
C PHE A 165 22.14 -4.76 -9.71
N PRO A 166 22.19 -3.55 -10.31
CA PRO A 166 20.96 -2.82 -10.61
C PRO A 166 20.10 -3.59 -11.62
N PRO A 167 18.79 -3.29 -11.70
CA PRO A 167 17.93 -3.87 -12.73
C PRO A 167 18.48 -3.59 -14.12
N VAL A 168 18.42 -4.59 -15.00
CA VAL A 168 18.90 -4.50 -16.38
C VAL A 168 17.73 -4.06 -17.27
N TRP A 169 17.82 -2.85 -17.80
CA TRP A 169 16.83 -2.27 -18.72
C TRP A 169 17.45 -2.19 -20.12
N GLU A 170 17.37 -3.30 -20.87
CA GLU A 170 17.84 -3.39 -22.25
C GLU A 170 16.64 -3.36 -23.21
N ASN A 171 16.74 -2.58 -24.30
CA ASN A 171 15.66 -2.49 -25.29
C ASN A 171 15.49 -3.77 -26.13
N ASP A 172 16.56 -4.53 -26.31
CA ASP A 172 16.56 -5.80 -27.04
C ASP A 172 16.36 -7.02 -26.14
N GLU A 173 16.26 -6.80 -24.82
CA GLU A 173 15.99 -7.81 -23.78
C GLU A 173 16.97 -9.00 -23.77
N ARG A 174 18.10 -8.86 -24.47
CA ARG A 174 18.93 -9.99 -24.88
C ARG A 174 19.57 -10.70 -23.71
N THR A 175 20.04 -9.94 -22.71
CA THR A 175 20.61 -10.52 -21.49
C THR A 175 19.59 -11.37 -20.73
N GLY A 176 18.34 -10.92 -20.66
CA GLY A 176 17.24 -11.66 -20.02
C GLY A 176 16.91 -12.95 -20.77
N VAL A 177 16.72 -12.87 -22.09
CA VAL A 177 16.37 -14.02 -22.93
C VAL A 177 17.46 -15.10 -22.90
N LEU A 178 18.74 -14.72 -23.01
CA LEU A 178 19.84 -15.68 -22.97
C LEU A 178 20.00 -16.31 -21.58
N THR A 179 19.86 -15.52 -20.52
CA THR A 179 19.92 -16.04 -19.15
C THR A 179 18.80 -17.04 -18.90
N GLN A 180 17.57 -16.73 -19.33
CA GLN A 180 16.43 -17.64 -19.19
C GLN A 180 16.66 -18.94 -19.95
N ARG A 181 17.19 -18.87 -21.18
CA ARG A 181 17.55 -20.06 -21.95
C ARG A 181 18.58 -20.94 -21.24
N LEU A 182 19.59 -20.35 -20.60
CA LEU A 182 20.58 -21.10 -19.83
C LEU A 182 19.97 -21.80 -18.60
N ILE A 183 18.97 -21.19 -17.98
CA ILE A 183 18.22 -21.80 -16.88
C ILE A 183 17.38 -22.97 -17.39
N ASP A 184 16.62 -22.75 -18.47
CA ASP A 184 15.65 -23.72 -18.97
C ASP A 184 16.30 -24.92 -19.66
N GLU A 185 17.31 -24.68 -20.49
CA GLU A 185 17.97 -25.74 -21.29
C GLU A 185 19.09 -26.44 -20.52
N TYR A 186 19.82 -25.72 -19.66
CA TYR A 186 21.02 -26.23 -19.00
C TYR A 186 20.89 -26.32 -17.48
N GLY A 187 19.73 -25.96 -16.89
CA GLY A 187 19.47 -26.05 -15.45
C GLY A 187 20.39 -25.17 -14.61
N MET A 188 21.01 -24.15 -15.22
CA MET A 188 21.97 -23.30 -14.53
C MET A 188 21.25 -22.33 -13.60
N ILE A 189 21.80 -22.11 -12.40
CA ILE A 189 21.28 -21.07 -11.52
C ILE A 189 21.81 -19.70 -11.96
N PRO A 190 21.02 -18.61 -11.86
CA PRO A 190 21.43 -17.26 -12.27
C PRO A 190 22.77 -16.81 -11.67
N GLN A 191 23.02 -17.19 -10.42
CA GLN A 191 24.26 -16.84 -9.70
C GLN A 191 25.51 -17.50 -10.31
N SER A 192 25.38 -18.73 -10.84
CA SER A 192 26.49 -19.43 -11.50
C SER A 192 26.76 -18.84 -12.88
N ILE A 193 25.69 -18.58 -13.65
CA ILE A 193 25.79 -17.91 -14.97
C ILE A 193 26.53 -16.58 -14.81
N LEU A 194 26.12 -15.76 -13.85
CA LEU A 194 26.74 -14.47 -13.57
C LEU A 194 28.21 -14.61 -13.16
N ARG A 195 28.53 -15.57 -12.30
CA ARG A 195 29.90 -15.83 -11.85
C ARG A 195 30.81 -16.20 -13.02
N GLU A 196 30.37 -17.12 -13.87
CA GLU A 196 31.14 -17.59 -15.03
C GLU A 196 31.34 -16.49 -16.06
N ALA A 197 30.27 -15.75 -16.40
CA ALA A 197 30.36 -14.65 -17.36
C ALA A 197 31.31 -13.54 -16.89
N VAL A 198 31.27 -13.18 -15.60
CA VAL A 198 32.19 -12.19 -15.02
C VAL A 198 33.62 -12.70 -15.01
N ALA A 199 33.84 -13.97 -14.66
CA ALA A 199 35.18 -14.58 -14.65
C ALA A 199 35.79 -14.64 -16.06
N ASP A 200 35.01 -15.09 -17.06
CA ASP A 200 35.43 -15.16 -18.46
C ASP A 200 35.76 -13.76 -19.01
N TYR A 201 34.91 -12.77 -18.74
CA TYR A 201 35.14 -11.40 -19.18
C TYR A 201 36.38 -10.76 -18.51
N TYR A 202 36.58 -11.01 -17.21
CA TYR A 202 37.76 -10.53 -16.48
C TYR A 202 39.05 -11.16 -17.02
N ALA A 203 39.04 -12.46 -17.30
CA ALA A 203 40.17 -13.17 -17.89
C ALA A 203 40.54 -12.58 -19.27
N LYS A 204 39.54 -12.34 -20.13
CA LYS A 204 39.74 -11.72 -21.45
C LYS A 204 40.40 -10.34 -21.35
N ILE A 205 39.91 -9.48 -20.46
CA ILE A 205 40.49 -8.14 -20.26
C ILE A 205 41.94 -8.24 -19.78
N THR A 206 42.20 -9.13 -18.82
CA THR A 206 43.53 -9.29 -18.22
C THR A 206 44.54 -9.79 -19.25
N GLN A 207 44.15 -10.78 -20.07
CA GLN A 207 44.98 -11.30 -21.14
C GLN A 207 45.33 -10.22 -22.18
N THR A 208 44.35 -9.43 -22.65
CA THR A 208 44.59 -8.35 -23.61
C THR A 208 45.53 -7.27 -23.05
N LEU A 209 45.46 -7.00 -21.75
CA LEU A 209 46.33 -6.04 -21.09
C LEU A 209 47.79 -6.54 -20.99
N GLU A 210 47.98 -7.84 -20.71
CA GLU A 210 49.29 -8.48 -20.66
C GLU A 210 49.94 -8.57 -22.06
N GLU A 211 49.16 -8.89 -23.10
CA GLU A 211 49.63 -8.91 -24.50
C GLU A 211 50.09 -7.51 -24.94
N SER A 212 49.34 -6.45 -24.56
CA SER A 212 49.69 -5.06 -24.88
C SER A 212 50.94 -4.56 -24.13
N GLN A 213 51.23 -5.08 -22.93
CA GLN A 213 52.45 -4.74 -22.18
C GLN A 213 53.69 -5.51 -22.65
N ASN A 214 53.50 -6.74 -23.14
CA ASN A 214 54.58 -7.53 -23.70
C ASN A 214 55.02 -7.01 -25.08
N GLU A 215 54.08 -6.56 -25.93
CA GLU A 215 54.41 -5.92 -27.21
C GLU A 215 55.14 -4.56 -27.03
N ALA A 216 54.85 -3.83 -25.95
CA ALA A 216 55.58 -2.60 -25.62
C ALA A 216 57.01 -2.85 -25.09
N SER A 217 57.30 -4.07 -24.62
CA SER A 217 58.58 -4.44 -24.01
C SER A 217 59.54 -5.15 -24.98
N GLU A 218 59.06 -5.70 -26.09
CA GLU A 218 59.90 -6.35 -27.13
C GLU A 218 60.58 -5.38 -28.12
N SER A 219 60.37 -4.06 -28.00
CA SER A 219 60.96 -3.06 -28.92
C SER A 219 62.35 -2.52 -28.50
N ILE A 220 63.02 -3.05 -27.46
CA ILE A 220 64.35 -2.55 -27.05
C ILE A 220 65.38 -3.68 -27.06
N VAL A 221 66.16 -3.72 -28.15
CA VAL A 221 67.37 -4.54 -28.30
C VAL A 221 68.58 -3.80 -27.71
N VAL A 222 69.05 -4.26 -26.52
CA VAL A 222 70.46 -4.58 -26.09
C VAL A 222 71.52 -3.43 -26.04
N PRO A 223 72.63 -3.44 -25.23
CA PRO A 223 73.15 -4.41 -24.22
C PRO A 223 73.57 -3.84 -22.82
N GLU A 224 73.82 -4.79 -21.90
CA GLU A 224 74.83 -4.86 -20.81
C GLU A 224 75.20 -3.64 -19.97
N ALA A 225 75.05 -3.74 -18.63
CA ALA A 225 76.17 -4.06 -17.73
C ALA A 225 75.75 -3.99 -16.24
N GLU A 226 76.00 -5.10 -15.54
CA GLU A 226 76.50 -5.23 -14.17
C GLU A 226 75.73 -4.73 -12.92
N THR A 227 75.65 -5.68 -11.97
CA THR A 227 75.65 -5.56 -10.49
C THR A 227 74.35 -5.21 -9.74
N SER A 228 73.77 -6.26 -9.11
CA SER A 228 73.11 -6.23 -7.79
C SER A 228 74.17 -5.99 -6.67
N PRO A 229 73.86 -5.67 -5.38
CA PRO A 229 72.66 -5.99 -4.57
C PRO A 229 72.12 -4.77 -3.74
N SER A 230 70.98 -4.76 -3.04
CA SER A 230 70.56 -5.49 -1.83
C SER A 230 69.07 -5.13 -1.55
N SER A 231 68.19 -6.10 -1.27
CA SER A 231 67.64 -6.41 0.07
C SER A 231 67.36 -5.22 0.99
N GLU A 232 66.09 -4.97 1.32
CA GLU A 232 65.63 -4.98 2.71
C GLU A 232 64.09 -5.08 2.83
N ILE A 233 63.70 -6.07 3.63
CA ILE A 233 62.37 -6.39 4.15
C ILE A 233 62.01 -5.32 5.19
N LEU A 234 60.73 -4.98 5.38
CA LEU A 234 60.09 -4.97 6.71
C LEU A 234 58.59 -4.72 6.66
N ALA A 235 57.89 -5.66 7.29
CA ALA A 235 56.52 -5.58 7.77
C ALA A 235 56.46 -4.80 9.11
N ALA A 236 55.22 -4.66 9.61
CA ALA A 236 54.80 -4.21 10.95
C ALA A 236 54.78 -2.69 11.18
N GLU A 237 53.86 -2.09 11.94
CA GLU A 237 52.66 -2.50 12.68
C GLU A 237 51.96 -1.19 13.16
N ILE A 238 50.63 -1.24 13.29
CA ILE A 238 49.77 -0.83 14.42
C ILE A 238 50.03 0.50 15.17
N SER A 239 48.99 1.34 15.28
CA SER A 239 48.30 1.75 16.55
C SER A 239 47.35 2.92 16.28
N GLU A 240 46.03 2.81 16.45
CA GLU A 240 45.23 2.78 17.70
C GLU A 240 44.74 4.20 18.10
N ALA A 241 43.42 4.38 18.20
CA ALA A 241 42.78 5.23 19.21
C ALA A 241 41.25 4.99 19.22
N ILE A 242 40.83 4.38 20.32
CA ILE A 242 39.48 4.13 20.82
C ILE A 242 38.88 5.44 21.36
N GLN A 243 37.57 5.63 21.25
CA GLN A 243 36.79 6.16 22.37
C GLN A 243 35.36 5.60 22.36
N GLU A 244 35.09 4.83 23.42
CA GLU A 244 33.79 4.37 23.88
C GLU A 244 32.95 5.54 24.42
N ASP A 245 31.62 5.46 24.30
CA ASP A 245 30.79 5.61 25.49
C ASP A 245 29.50 4.79 25.36
N SER A 246 29.03 4.34 26.51
CA SER A 246 28.20 3.18 26.79
C SER A 246 26.92 3.59 27.52
N SER A 247 25.79 2.94 27.21
CA SER A 247 24.75 2.49 28.17
C SER A 247 23.68 1.74 27.35
N VAL A 248 23.54 0.41 27.35
CA VAL A 248 23.06 -0.50 28.42
C VAL A 248 21.76 -0.01 29.06
N VAL A 249 20.61 -0.59 28.69
CA VAL A 249 19.87 -1.62 29.47
C VAL A 249 19.00 -2.45 28.51
N GLU A 250 19.00 -3.75 28.79
CA GLU A 250 18.48 -4.92 28.08
C GLU A 250 16.98 -5.20 28.44
N PRO A 251 16.36 -6.36 28.07
CA PRO A 251 15.03 -6.45 27.46
C PRO A 251 14.03 -7.18 28.40
N GLU A 252 13.11 -7.98 27.85
CA GLU A 252 12.09 -8.84 28.49
C GLU A 252 10.66 -8.26 28.46
N GLN A 253 9.57 -8.99 28.19
CA GLN A 253 9.38 -10.42 27.95
C GLN A 253 8.01 -10.63 27.27
N ILE A 254 7.94 -11.76 26.56
CA ILE A 254 6.75 -12.41 26.00
C ILE A 254 5.90 -12.96 27.17
N ILE A 255 4.60 -12.68 27.19
CA ILE A 255 3.61 -13.50 27.91
C ILE A 255 2.33 -13.62 27.07
N THR A 256 2.10 -14.82 26.55
CA THR A 256 0.78 -15.39 26.24
C THR A 256 0.09 -15.87 27.53
N PRO A 257 -1.25 -15.83 27.59
CA PRO A 257 -2.02 -17.04 27.89
C PRO A 257 -3.17 -17.19 26.87
N GLU A 258 -3.30 -18.33 26.19
CA GLU A 258 -3.95 -19.56 26.68
C GLU A 258 -5.43 -19.34 27.08
N VAL A 259 -6.33 -19.48 26.10
CA VAL A 259 -7.40 -20.49 26.02
C VAL A 259 -8.16 -20.75 27.33
N GLU A 260 -9.39 -20.24 27.41
CA GLU A 260 -10.46 -20.93 28.14
C GLU A 260 -11.75 -20.91 27.32
N SER A 261 -12.10 -22.11 26.87
CA SER A 261 -13.38 -22.52 26.33
C SER A 261 -14.43 -22.56 27.43
N VAL A 262 -15.62 -21.99 27.21
CA VAL A 262 -16.84 -22.49 27.85
C VAL A 262 -17.95 -22.64 26.81
N SER A 263 -18.44 -23.87 26.80
CA SER A 263 -19.47 -24.46 25.96
C SER A 263 -20.88 -23.95 26.31
N ASN A 264 -21.71 -23.86 25.28
CA ASN A 264 -23.10 -24.31 25.20
C ASN A 264 -24.01 -24.18 26.43
N HIS A 265 -25.07 -23.39 26.28
CA HIS A 265 -26.40 -23.85 26.65
C HIS A 265 -27.42 -23.53 25.55
N SER A 266 -27.70 -24.55 24.76
CA SER A 266 -28.96 -24.70 24.03
C SER A 266 -30.06 -24.96 25.05
N ASN A 267 -31.17 -24.23 24.93
CA ASN A 267 -32.46 -24.67 25.42
C ASN A 267 -33.49 -24.34 24.33
N HIS A 268 -33.82 -25.38 23.56
CA HIS A 268 -35.12 -25.52 22.93
C HIS A 268 -36.20 -25.48 24.00
N GLN A 269 -37.22 -24.64 23.83
CA GLN A 269 -38.57 -25.08 24.13
C GLN A 269 -39.59 -24.41 23.21
N GLU A 270 -40.49 -25.27 22.76
CA GLU A 270 -41.45 -25.16 21.68
C GLU A 270 -42.65 -24.26 22.01
N ASP A 271 -43.14 -23.64 20.93
CA ASP A 271 -44.55 -23.58 20.51
C ASP A 271 -45.57 -22.78 21.35
N ASN A 272 -46.00 -21.65 20.79
CA ASN A 272 -47.42 -21.31 20.78
C ASN A 272 -47.74 -20.29 19.68
N THR A 273 -48.46 -20.76 18.67
CA THR A 273 -49.18 -19.98 17.66
C THR A 273 -50.24 -19.05 18.29
N LEU A 274 -50.27 -17.77 17.89
CA LEU A 274 -51.49 -17.08 17.43
C LEU A 274 -51.17 -15.67 16.90
N THR A 275 -51.60 -15.50 15.65
CA THR A 275 -51.78 -14.30 14.84
C THR A 275 -51.92 -12.96 15.57
N GLU A 276 -51.02 -12.01 15.28
CA GLU A 276 -51.31 -10.59 15.27
C GLU A 276 -50.36 -9.88 14.31
N ASN A 277 -50.92 -9.00 13.46
CA ASN A 277 -50.20 -8.23 12.45
C ASN A 277 -49.20 -7.28 13.13
N VAL A 278 -47.97 -7.74 13.30
CA VAL A 278 -46.83 -6.92 13.66
C VAL A 278 -46.10 -6.59 12.36
N THR A 279 -45.98 -5.30 12.04
CA THR A 279 -45.01 -4.83 11.05
C THR A 279 -43.63 -5.14 11.61
N VAL A 280 -43.14 -6.35 11.33
CA VAL A 280 -41.81 -6.81 11.67
C VAL A 280 -40.86 -5.89 10.91
N ALA A 281 -40.06 -5.12 11.64
CA ALA A 281 -38.97 -4.36 11.04
C ALA A 281 -38.11 -5.37 10.25
N PRO A 282 -37.73 -5.06 8.99
CA PRO A 282 -36.94 -5.96 8.19
C PRO A 282 -35.70 -6.38 8.97
N SER A 283 -35.39 -7.68 8.92
CA SER A 283 -34.17 -8.21 9.50
C SER A 283 -32.95 -7.45 8.95
N ALA A 284 -31.85 -7.43 9.70
CA ALA A 284 -30.65 -6.69 9.29
C ALA A 284 -30.17 -7.09 7.88
N GLU A 285 -30.32 -8.36 7.50
CA GLU A 285 -29.99 -8.89 6.17
C GLU A 285 -30.96 -8.42 5.08
N GLU A 286 -32.26 -8.34 5.35
CA GLU A 286 -33.26 -7.80 4.40
C GLU A 286 -33.01 -6.32 4.14
N GLN A 287 -32.70 -5.55 5.19
CA GLN A 287 -32.37 -4.13 5.06
C GLN A 287 -31.07 -3.94 4.26
N GLU A 288 -30.06 -4.77 4.48
CA GLU A 288 -28.80 -4.74 3.72
C GLU A 288 -29.02 -5.10 2.24
N THR A 289 -29.88 -6.08 1.97
CA THR A 289 -30.26 -6.49 0.61
C THR A 289 -30.93 -5.33 -0.15
N LEU A 290 -31.89 -4.64 0.48
CA LEU A 290 -32.55 -3.47 -0.12
C LEU A 290 -31.57 -2.33 -0.41
N VAL A 291 -30.62 -2.07 0.50
CA VAL A 291 -29.57 -1.07 0.30
C VAL A 291 -28.66 -1.44 -0.87
N LEU A 292 -28.34 -2.72 -1.06
CA LEU A 292 -27.54 -3.16 -2.21
C LEU A 292 -28.32 -3.00 -3.52
N ILE A 293 -29.61 -3.36 -3.55
CA ILE A 293 -30.48 -3.19 -4.73
C ILE A 293 -30.53 -1.73 -5.16
N GLU A 294 -30.83 -0.80 -4.24
CA GLU A 294 -30.89 0.65 -4.53
C GLU A 294 -29.55 1.17 -5.09
N LYS A 295 -28.43 0.70 -4.55
CA LYS A 295 -27.09 1.06 -5.05
C LYS A 295 -26.80 0.50 -6.43
N LEU A 296 -27.27 -0.72 -6.75
CA LEU A 296 -27.12 -1.32 -8.07
C LEU A 296 -28.01 -0.62 -9.11
N GLU A 297 -29.25 -0.29 -8.75
CA GLU A 297 -30.20 0.46 -9.59
C GLU A 297 -29.69 1.85 -9.95
N SER A 298 -29.12 2.57 -8.97
CA SER A 298 -28.60 3.93 -9.16
C SER A 298 -27.19 3.98 -9.79
N ALA A 299 -26.50 2.85 -9.91
CA ALA A 299 -25.12 2.82 -10.39
C ALA A 299 -25.01 3.21 -11.87
N THR A 300 -24.19 4.22 -12.19
CA THR A 300 -23.92 4.69 -13.56
C THR A 300 -22.56 4.23 -14.09
N SER A 301 -21.77 3.53 -13.28
CA SER A 301 -20.44 3.03 -13.65
C SER A 301 -20.13 1.71 -13.00
N TYR A 302 -19.29 0.90 -13.64
CA TYR A 302 -18.78 -0.35 -13.07
C TYR A 302 -18.13 -0.16 -11.70
N TYR A 303 -17.45 0.97 -11.48
CA TYR A 303 -16.81 1.25 -10.20
C TYR A 303 -17.82 1.31 -9.05
N GLN A 304 -18.98 1.94 -9.26
CA GLN A 304 -20.05 2.01 -8.26
C GLN A 304 -20.64 0.62 -7.99
N ILE A 305 -20.86 -0.17 -9.05
CA ILE A 305 -21.33 -1.56 -8.95
C ILE A 305 -20.35 -2.39 -8.12
N ARG A 306 -19.07 -2.37 -8.48
CA ARG A 306 -18.00 -3.08 -7.77
C ARG A 306 -17.91 -2.66 -6.30
N SER A 307 -18.00 -1.36 -6.03
CA SER A 307 -17.91 -0.81 -4.68
C SER A 307 -19.13 -1.17 -3.82
N ALA A 308 -20.31 -1.32 -4.42
CA ALA A 308 -21.51 -1.78 -3.73
C ALA A 308 -21.43 -3.27 -3.39
N LEU A 309 -21.05 -4.09 -4.38
CA LEU A 309 -20.90 -5.54 -4.22
C LEU A 309 -19.87 -5.91 -3.15
N TYR A 310 -18.72 -5.22 -3.11
CA TYR A 310 -17.68 -5.48 -2.11
C TYR A 310 -18.13 -5.17 -0.67
N ARG A 311 -18.96 -4.14 -0.48
CA ARG A 311 -19.45 -3.76 0.85
C ARG A 311 -20.57 -4.66 1.36
N HIS A 312 -21.31 -5.30 0.45
CA HIS A 312 -22.50 -6.09 0.74
C HIS A 312 -22.35 -7.51 0.17
N GLN A 313 -21.16 -8.09 0.37
CA GLN A 313 -20.78 -9.38 -0.24
C GLN A 313 -21.67 -10.53 0.24
N SER A 314 -22.14 -10.48 1.49
CA SER A 314 -23.02 -11.48 2.13
C SER A 314 -24.38 -11.61 1.45
N VAL A 315 -24.91 -10.51 0.91
CA VAL A 315 -26.27 -10.44 0.33
C VAL A 315 -26.27 -10.29 -1.19
N LYS A 316 -25.11 -10.44 -1.84
CA LYS A 316 -24.94 -10.21 -3.28
C LYS A 316 -25.89 -11.07 -4.13
N ASP A 317 -25.95 -12.36 -3.86
CA ASP A 317 -26.72 -13.29 -4.69
C ASP A 317 -28.23 -13.05 -4.51
N THR A 318 -28.66 -12.81 -3.26
CA THR A 318 -30.06 -12.44 -2.93
C THR A 318 -30.48 -11.14 -3.60
N ALA A 319 -29.62 -10.11 -3.55
CA ALA A 319 -29.89 -8.84 -4.22
C ALA A 319 -29.92 -8.98 -5.75
N TRP A 320 -29.05 -9.82 -6.32
CA TRP A 320 -29.02 -10.07 -7.77
C TRP A 320 -30.32 -10.73 -8.26
N GLU A 321 -30.84 -11.71 -7.54
CA GLU A 321 -32.10 -12.39 -7.90
C GLU A 321 -33.32 -11.47 -7.82
N LEU A 322 -33.29 -10.46 -6.94
CA LEU A 322 -34.38 -9.50 -6.75
C LEU A 322 -34.38 -8.34 -7.76
N LEU A 323 -33.27 -8.13 -8.49
CA LEU A 323 -33.23 -7.13 -9.56
C LEU A 323 -34.12 -7.53 -10.73
N SER A 324 -34.71 -6.54 -11.39
CA SER A 324 -35.48 -6.77 -12.60
C SER A 324 -34.56 -7.11 -13.78
N GLU A 325 -35.02 -7.93 -14.73
CA GLU A 325 -34.29 -8.26 -15.96
C GLU A 325 -33.73 -7.05 -16.75
N PRO A 326 -34.44 -5.92 -16.90
CA PRO A 326 -33.85 -4.74 -17.54
C PRO A 326 -32.70 -4.13 -16.72
N GLU A 327 -32.73 -4.21 -15.40
CA GLU A 327 -31.65 -3.71 -14.53
C GLU A 327 -30.43 -4.63 -14.58
N LYS A 328 -30.64 -5.95 -14.58
CA LYS A 328 -29.56 -6.93 -14.80
C LYS A 328 -28.86 -6.67 -16.14
N SER A 329 -29.64 -6.50 -17.21
CA SER A 329 -29.12 -6.18 -18.55
C SER A 329 -28.32 -4.87 -18.56
N ARG A 330 -28.82 -3.82 -17.91
CA ARG A 330 -28.12 -2.54 -17.78
C ARG A 330 -26.80 -2.66 -17.00
N ILE A 331 -26.80 -3.42 -15.92
CA ILE A 331 -25.60 -3.70 -15.13
C ILE A 331 -24.59 -4.48 -15.96
N GLU A 332 -25.04 -5.47 -16.73
CA GLU A 332 -24.20 -6.22 -17.65
C GLU A 332 -23.56 -5.32 -18.72
N GLU A 333 -24.29 -4.35 -19.28
CA GLU A 333 -23.74 -3.38 -20.22
C GLU A 333 -22.57 -2.60 -19.62
N LEU A 334 -22.67 -2.21 -18.34
CA LEU A 334 -21.65 -1.47 -17.61
C LEU A 334 -20.41 -2.31 -17.27
N LEU A 335 -20.46 -3.65 -17.34
CA LEU A 335 -19.30 -4.50 -17.05
C LEU A 335 -18.15 -4.28 -18.05
N PRO A 336 -16.88 -4.17 -17.59
CA PRO A 336 -15.72 -4.13 -18.45
C PRO A 336 -15.60 -5.40 -19.30
N GLN A 337 -14.99 -5.27 -20.48
CA GLN A 337 -14.80 -6.38 -21.40
C GLN A 337 -14.08 -7.58 -20.75
N GLN A 338 -13.15 -7.34 -19.84
CA GLN A 338 -12.41 -8.38 -19.11
C GLN A 338 -13.34 -9.20 -18.21
N VAL A 339 -14.24 -8.51 -17.50
CA VAL A 339 -15.18 -9.14 -16.56
C VAL A 339 -16.26 -9.91 -17.33
N LYS A 340 -16.71 -9.37 -18.47
CA LYS A 340 -17.59 -10.10 -19.41
C LYS A 340 -16.93 -11.38 -19.92
N ALA A 341 -15.66 -11.31 -20.29
CA ALA A 341 -14.91 -12.48 -20.76
C ALA A 341 -14.75 -13.54 -19.66
N LEU A 342 -14.48 -13.13 -18.41
CA LEU A 342 -14.39 -14.05 -17.27
C LEU A 342 -15.75 -14.67 -16.91
N ASN A 343 -16.84 -13.89 -16.95
CA ASN A 343 -18.20 -14.43 -16.75
C ASN A 343 -18.52 -15.50 -17.79
N LYS A 344 -18.24 -15.22 -19.07
CA LYS A 344 -18.42 -16.19 -20.16
C LYS A 344 -17.56 -17.44 -19.96
N ALA A 345 -16.31 -17.27 -19.55
CA ALA A 345 -15.40 -18.38 -19.27
C ALA A 345 -15.90 -19.26 -18.11
N ARG A 346 -16.50 -18.64 -17.09
CA ARG A 346 -17.13 -19.35 -15.97
C ARG A 346 -18.37 -20.11 -16.43
N GLU A 347 -19.23 -19.49 -17.24
CA GLU A 347 -20.41 -20.14 -17.82
C GLU A 347 -20.06 -21.31 -18.75
N SER A 348 -18.91 -21.25 -19.44
CA SER A 348 -18.41 -22.35 -20.26
C SER A 348 -17.59 -23.39 -19.47
N ASN A 349 -17.56 -23.31 -18.13
CA ASN A 349 -16.75 -24.15 -17.25
C ASN A 349 -15.25 -24.17 -17.59
N LEU A 350 -14.73 -23.10 -18.21
CA LEU A 350 -13.30 -22.94 -18.47
C LEU A 350 -12.57 -22.56 -17.17
N ILE A 351 -13.26 -21.85 -16.28
CA ILE A 351 -12.79 -21.47 -14.95
C ILE A 351 -13.88 -21.79 -13.93
N LEU A 352 -13.49 -22.07 -12.69
CA LEU A 352 -14.41 -22.30 -11.58
C LEU A 352 -14.97 -20.98 -11.04
N ASP A 353 -14.09 -20.04 -10.74
CA ASP A 353 -14.46 -18.72 -10.23
C ASP A 353 -13.32 -17.71 -10.41
N TYR A 354 -13.58 -16.44 -10.11
CA TYR A 354 -12.55 -15.42 -10.09
C TYR A 354 -12.82 -14.30 -9.07
N TYR A 355 -11.76 -13.70 -8.54
CA TYR A 355 -11.82 -12.48 -7.73
C TYR A 355 -11.02 -11.36 -8.37
N GLU A 356 -11.56 -10.14 -8.39
CA GLU A 356 -10.81 -8.94 -8.76
C GLU A 356 -10.09 -8.39 -7.52
N LEU A 357 -8.77 -8.21 -7.63
CA LEU A 357 -7.92 -7.63 -6.59
C LEU A 357 -7.85 -6.10 -6.72
N GLU A 358 -7.59 -5.40 -5.61
CA GLU A 358 -7.44 -3.93 -5.59
C GLU A 358 -6.34 -3.40 -6.53
N THR A 359 -5.35 -4.24 -6.83
CA THR A 359 -4.23 -3.94 -7.75
C THR A 359 -4.64 -3.92 -9.23
N GLY A 360 -5.91 -4.24 -9.56
CA GLY A 360 -6.36 -4.38 -10.94
C GLY A 360 -5.89 -5.68 -11.60
N SER A 361 -5.62 -6.70 -10.80
CA SER A 361 -5.37 -8.08 -11.24
C SER A 361 -6.54 -8.98 -10.85
N PHE A 362 -6.68 -10.12 -11.51
CA PHE A 362 -7.70 -11.12 -11.24
C PHE A 362 -7.05 -12.40 -10.72
N GLN A 363 -7.63 -12.96 -9.66
CA GLN A 363 -7.26 -14.26 -9.12
C GLN A 363 -8.27 -15.27 -9.65
N ILE A 364 -7.85 -16.14 -10.55
CA ILE A 364 -8.71 -17.05 -11.31
C ILE A 364 -8.51 -18.48 -10.81
N PHE A 365 -9.61 -19.20 -10.57
CA PHE A 365 -9.61 -20.59 -10.11
C PHE A 365 -9.95 -21.50 -11.29
N ILE A 366 -9.16 -22.54 -11.50
CA ILE A 366 -9.30 -23.49 -12.60
C ILE A 366 -9.43 -24.89 -12.00
N GLU A 367 -10.19 -25.75 -12.65
CA GLU A 367 -10.33 -27.14 -12.24
C GLU A 367 -9.00 -27.88 -12.40
N GLY A 368 -8.54 -28.56 -11.34
CA GLY A 368 -7.29 -29.33 -11.33
C GLY A 368 -6.04 -28.57 -10.87
N GLU A 369 -6.12 -27.26 -10.64
CA GLU A 369 -5.03 -26.49 -10.02
C GLU A 369 -5.31 -26.20 -8.54
N ASP A 370 -4.37 -26.57 -7.66
CA ASP A 370 -4.46 -26.33 -6.21
C ASP A 370 -4.28 -24.85 -5.82
N ARG A 371 -3.84 -24.01 -6.76
CA ARG A 371 -3.57 -22.59 -6.52
C ARG A 371 -4.21 -21.74 -7.60
N PRO A 372 -4.86 -20.63 -7.23
CA PRO A 372 -5.42 -19.72 -8.21
C PRO A 372 -4.33 -18.94 -8.95
N VAL A 373 -4.60 -18.67 -10.22
CA VAL A 373 -3.71 -17.96 -11.13
C VAL A 373 -3.97 -16.46 -11.04
N ASN A 374 -2.91 -15.68 -10.84
CA ASN A 374 -2.99 -14.22 -10.84
C ASN A 374 -2.74 -13.67 -12.25
N VAL A 375 -3.73 -12.99 -12.81
CA VAL A 375 -3.70 -12.43 -14.18
C VAL A 375 -3.97 -10.93 -14.15
N SER A 376 -3.07 -10.13 -14.72
CA SER A 376 -3.29 -8.68 -14.87
C SER A 376 -4.51 -8.39 -15.75
N LYS A 377 -5.27 -7.32 -15.44
CA LYS A 377 -6.40 -6.85 -16.27
C LYS A 377 -6.06 -6.68 -17.75
N SER A 378 -4.83 -6.27 -18.08
CA SER A 378 -4.39 -6.12 -19.48
C SER A 378 -4.27 -7.46 -20.22
N SER A 379 -4.08 -8.55 -19.48
CA SER A 379 -3.71 -9.87 -20.02
C SER A 379 -4.83 -10.91 -19.87
N VAL A 380 -5.95 -10.57 -19.22
CA VAL A 380 -7.07 -11.51 -18.99
C VAL A 380 -7.59 -12.12 -20.28
N VAL A 381 -7.83 -11.30 -21.30
CA VAL A 381 -8.43 -11.78 -22.57
C VAL A 381 -7.46 -12.70 -23.31
N SER A 382 -6.18 -12.34 -23.40
CA SER A 382 -5.17 -13.18 -24.05
C SER A 382 -4.92 -14.46 -23.26
N TRP A 383 -4.97 -14.39 -21.93
CA TRP A 383 -4.84 -15.56 -21.06
C TRP A 383 -6.01 -16.53 -21.23
N LEU A 384 -7.25 -16.05 -21.29
CA LEU A 384 -8.43 -16.88 -21.54
C LEU A 384 -8.36 -17.59 -22.90
N SER A 385 -7.94 -16.90 -23.96
CA SER A 385 -7.75 -17.52 -25.28
C SER A 385 -6.69 -18.62 -25.28
N GLU A 386 -5.64 -18.46 -24.46
CA GLU A 386 -4.62 -19.49 -24.30
C GLU A 386 -5.15 -20.70 -23.52
N GLN A 387 -5.98 -20.50 -22.49
CA GLN A 387 -6.64 -21.60 -21.78
C GLN A 387 -7.61 -22.37 -22.67
N GLU A 388 -8.40 -21.68 -23.50
CA GLU A 388 -9.27 -22.32 -24.50
C GLU A 388 -8.44 -23.19 -25.47
N ARG A 389 -7.27 -22.70 -25.90
CA ARG A 389 -6.34 -23.44 -26.76
C ARG A 389 -5.79 -24.69 -26.08
N ILE A 390 -5.35 -24.58 -24.83
CA ILE A 390 -4.82 -25.71 -24.05
C ILE A 390 -5.89 -26.79 -23.86
N ASN A 391 -7.11 -26.39 -23.48
CA ASN A 391 -8.23 -27.32 -23.30
C ASN A 391 -8.65 -27.98 -24.61
N SER A 392 -8.55 -27.27 -25.75
CA SER A 392 -8.83 -27.88 -27.07
C SER A 392 -7.79 -28.92 -27.51
N MET A 393 -6.60 -28.94 -26.90
CA MET A 393 -5.53 -29.91 -27.18
C MET A 393 -5.55 -31.13 -26.25
N THR A 394 -6.28 -31.07 -25.14
CA THR A 394 -6.33 -32.12 -24.10
C THR A 394 -7.59 -33.00 -24.18
N VAL A 395 -8.56 -32.63 -25.02
CA VAL A 395 -9.71 -33.47 -25.45
C VAL A 395 -9.34 -34.21 -26.72
#